data_AF-A0A7V4THI5-F1
#
_entry.id   AF-A0A7V4THI5-F1
#
_cell.length_a   1.000
_cell.length_b   1.000
_cell.length_c   1.000
_cell.angle_alpha   90.00
_cell.angle_beta   90.00
_cell.angle_gamma   90.00
#
_symmetry.space_group_name_H-M   'P 1'
#
loop_
_entity.id
_entity.type
_entity.pdbx_description
1 polymer ?
#
loop_
_entity_poly.entity_id
_entity_poly.type
_entity_poly.pdbx_seq_one_letter_code
_entity_poly.pdbx_strand_id
1 'polypeptide(L)'
;METPKRTRCIAIRSLLYQGTSFQAANIRATIFHNRVTKGVVLLQVRNLTRASVLLALGIVLPSLFHLSGIPGQVFLPMHIPALLGGFLLGSGESFLLGVVLPPVNFLVSGMPPFPNFLVMMGELGMYGLASSLFFRRLRWGIVPSLFGAMLLGRVVAIFGYFVLFAILGRDFGVLSLLQSLFVVSLPGIAIQLVAVPGLTTLILNREAARNL
;
A
#
# COMPACT_ATOMS: atom_id res chain seq x y z
N MET A 1 11.00 -35.33 68.51
CA MET A 1 12.26 -35.44 67.73
C MET A 1 11.89 -35.73 66.28
N GLU A 2 11.56 -34.69 65.51
CA GLU A 2 11.30 -34.84 64.06
C GLU A 2 12.62 -35.00 63.30
N THR A 3 12.64 -35.93 62.36
CA THR A 3 13.87 -36.39 61.71
C THR A 3 14.30 -35.46 60.56
N PRO A 4 15.58 -35.04 60.47
CA PRO A 4 16.09 -34.07 59.50
C PRO A 4 16.17 -34.59 58.04
N LYS A 5 15.77 -35.84 57.76
CA LYS A 5 15.83 -36.44 56.41
C LYS A 5 14.63 -36.06 55.53
N ARG A 6 13.46 -35.77 56.11
CA ARG A 6 12.23 -35.49 55.33
C ARG A 6 12.26 -34.11 54.66
N THR A 7 12.87 -33.13 55.32
CA THR A 7 12.99 -31.74 54.86
C THR A 7 13.95 -31.59 53.67
N ARG A 8 15.03 -32.39 53.61
CA ARG A 8 15.98 -32.38 52.48
C ARG A 8 15.38 -32.94 51.19
N CYS A 9 14.52 -33.96 51.27
CA CYS A 9 13.86 -34.53 50.09
C CYS A 9 12.86 -33.56 49.43
N ILE A 10 12.19 -32.72 50.22
CA ILE A 10 11.22 -31.74 49.71
C ILE A 10 11.93 -30.58 49.01
N ALA A 11 13.05 -30.09 49.57
CA ALA A 11 13.83 -28.99 48.99
C ALA A 11 14.49 -29.35 47.66
N ILE A 12 15.02 -30.58 47.52
CA ILE A 12 15.61 -31.05 46.25
C ILE A 12 14.54 -31.21 45.17
N ARG A 13 13.33 -31.67 45.54
CA ARG A 13 12.21 -31.80 44.61
C ARG A 13 11.68 -30.45 44.14
N SER A 14 11.67 -29.42 44.99
CA SER A 14 11.26 -28.06 44.59
C SER A 14 12.30 -27.36 43.70
N LEU A 15 13.60 -27.58 43.95
CA LEU A 15 14.69 -27.05 43.11
C LEU A 15 14.71 -27.68 41.70
N LEU A 16 14.44 -28.99 41.59
CA LEU A 16 14.28 -29.66 40.28
C LEU A 16 13.00 -29.23 39.54
N TYR A 17 11.92 -28.92 40.27
CA TYR A 17 10.68 -28.37 39.68
C TYR A 17 10.86 -26.91 39.22
N GLN A 18 11.63 -26.11 39.96
CA GLN A 18 11.98 -24.74 39.56
C GLN A 18 12.92 -24.72 38.34
N GLY A 19 13.89 -25.63 38.25
CA GLY A 19 14.75 -25.77 37.07
C GLY A 19 13.99 -26.12 35.79
N THR A 20 13.07 -27.10 35.86
CA THR A 20 12.29 -27.56 34.70
C THR A 20 11.22 -26.56 34.25
N SER A 21 10.57 -25.85 35.18
CA SER A 21 9.61 -24.79 34.86
C SER A 21 10.28 -23.55 34.25
N PHE A 22 11.49 -23.18 34.68
CA PHE A 22 12.26 -22.08 34.09
C PHE A 22 12.77 -22.42 32.68
N GLN A 23 13.25 -23.65 32.46
CA GLN A 23 13.69 -24.11 31.14
C GLN A 23 12.52 -24.23 30.15
N ALA A 24 11.36 -24.73 30.59
CA ALA A 24 10.15 -24.79 29.77
C ALA A 24 9.59 -23.40 29.43
N ALA A 25 9.68 -22.43 30.36
CA ALA A 25 9.31 -21.04 30.11
C ALA A 25 10.23 -20.38 29.08
N ASN A 26 11.54 -20.60 29.15
CA ASN A 26 12.50 -20.13 28.15
C ASN A 26 12.23 -20.74 26.76
N ILE A 27 11.98 -22.04 26.67
CA ILE A 27 11.63 -22.69 25.40
C ILE A 27 10.33 -22.14 24.83
N ARG A 28 9.29 -21.93 25.65
CA ARG A 28 8.04 -21.27 25.22
C ARG A 28 8.28 -19.84 24.73
N ALA A 29 9.12 -19.06 25.43
CA ALA A 29 9.46 -17.71 25.03
C ALA A 29 10.23 -17.68 23.70
N THR A 30 11.20 -18.58 23.49
CA THR A 30 11.94 -18.70 22.23
C THR A 30 11.05 -19.16 21.08
N ILE A 31 10.18 -20.16 21.29
CA ILE A 31 9.23 -20.62 20.27
C ILE A 31 8.24 -19.50 19.91
N PHE A 32 7.75 -18.76 20.90
CA PHE A 32 6.87 -17.62 20.69
C PHE A 32 7.58 -16.51 19.90
N HIS A 33 8.79 -16.12 20.31
CA HIS A 33 9.59 -15.12 19.61
C HIS A 33 9.91 -15.54 18.17
N ASN A 34 10.28 -16.81 17.95
CA ASN A 34 10.56 -17.34 16.62
C ASN A 34 9.29 -17.42 15.76
N ARG A 35 8.12 -17.71 16.36
CA ARG A 35 6.83 -17.70 15.63
C ARG A 35 6.40 -16.29 15.24
N VAL A 36 6.58 -15.32 16.13
CA VAL A 36 6.28 -13.90 15.87
C VAL A 36 7.20 -13.34 14.79
N THR A 37 8.52 -13.55 14.91
CA THR A 37 9.51 -13.07 13.93
C THR A 37 9.30 -13.70 12.55
N LYS A 38 9.09 -15.03 12.47
CA LYS A 38 8.72 -15.69 11.21
C LYS A 38 7.43 -15.12 10.60
N GLY A 39 6.42 -14.83 11.43
CA GLY A 39 5.19 -14.21 10.99
C GLY A 39 5.39 -12.81 10.39
N VAL A 40 6.17 -11.96 11.06
CA VAL A 40 6.50 -10.60 10.57
C VAL A 40 7.28 -10.66 9.26
N VAL A 41 8.28 -11.53 9.16
CA VAL A 41 9.09 -11.69 7.95
C VAL A 41 8.23 -12.18 6.77
N LEU A 42 7.34 -13.15 6.99
CA LEU A 42 6.46 -13.65 5.93
C LEU A 42 5.51 -12.56 5.40
N LEU A 43 5.00 -11.71 6.30
CA LEU A 43 4.18 -10.56 5.92
C LEU A 43 4.96 -9.53 5.10
N GLN A 44 6.20 -9.23 5.51
CA GLN A 44 7.07 -8.30 4.77
C GLN A 44 7.37 -8.82 3.36
N VAL A 45 7.74 -10.10 3.22
CA VAL A 45 7.99 -10.71 1.91
C VAL A 45 6.74 -10.66 1.04
N ARG A 46 5.56 -10.98 1.59
CA ARG A 46 4.30 -10.92 0.84
C ARG A 46 3.98 -9.50 0.35
N ASN A 47 4.14 -8.50 1.21
CA ASN A 47 3.88 -7.12 0.85
C ASN A 47 4.88 -6.62 -0.20
N LEU A 48 6.16 -6.96 -0.06
CA LEU A 48 7.19 -6.62 -1.05
C LEU A 48 6.87 -7.21 -2.42
N THR A 49 6.46 -8.49 -2.48
CA THR A 49 6.06 -9.13 -3.74
C THR A 49 4.81 -8.47 -4.34
N ARG A 50 3.82 -8.10 -3.52
CA ARG A 50 2.64 -7.35 -4.01
C ARG A 50 3.05 -5.99 -4.56
N ALA A 51 3.93 -5.28 -3.86
CA ALA A 51 4.41 -3.96 -4.27
C ALA A 51 5.15 -4.06 -5.61
N SER A 52 6.03 -5.05 -5.78
CA SER A 52 6.79 -5.23 -7.02
C SER A 52 5.90 -5.58 -8.21
N VAL A 53 4.89 -6.44 -8.01
CA VAL A 53 3.91 -6.77 -9.05
C VAL A 53 3.09 -5.53 -9.44
N LEU A 54 2.64 -4.75 -8.46
CA LEU A 54 1.90 -3.51 -8.75
C LEU A 54 2.78 -2.45 -9.40
N LEU A 55 4.05 -2.36 -9.03
CA LEU A 55 5.01 -1.48 -9.67
C LEU A 55 5.21 -1.89 -11.14
N ALA A 56 5.38 -3.18 -11.41
CA ALA A 56 5.47 -3.70 -12.77
C ALA A 56 4.20 -3.42 -13.59
N LEU A 57 3.02 -3.62 -13.00
CA LEU A 57 1.74 -3.24 -13.61
C LEU A 57 1.69 -1.73 -13.87
N GLY A 58 2.19 -0.91 -12.95
CA GLY A 58 2.32 0.54 -13.07
C GLY A 58 3.20 1.02 -14.21
N ILE A 59 4.06 0.15 -14.74
CA ILE A 59 4.90 0.42 -15.90
C ILE A 59 4.26 -0.13 -17.17
N VAL A 60 3.84 -1.41 -17.15
CA VAL A 60 3.30 -2.11 -18.32
C VAL A 60 1.96 -1.53 -18.78
N LEU A 61 1.04 -1.23 -17.85
CA LEU A 61 -0.29 -0.71 -18.21
C LEU A 61 -0.17 0.60 -19.00
N PRO A 62 0.51 1.65 -18.50
CA PRO A 62 0.70 2.87 -19.27
C PRO A 62 1.29 2.63 -20.66
N SER A 63 2.33 1.79 -20.78
CA SER A 63 2.94 1.49 -22.07
C SER A 63 1.95 0.90 -23.06
N LEU A 64 1.05 0.01 -22.63
CA LEU A 64 0.01 -0.56 -23.50
C LEU A 64 -1.01 0.49 -23.96
N PHE A 65 -1.43 1.39 -23.08
CA PHE A 65 -2.35 2.46 -23.46
C PHE A 65 -1.68 3.49 -24.39
N HIS A 66 -0.38 3.71 -24.26
CA HIS A 66 0.35 4.59 -25.19
C HIS A 66 0.42 4.04 -26.62
N LEU A 67 0.40 2.72 -26.81
CA LEU A 67 0.31 2.12 -28.15
C LEU A 67 -0.99 2.49 -28.88
N SER A 68 -2.05 2.84 -28.16
CA SER A 68 -3.31 3.29 -28.77
C SER A 68 -3.26 4.71 -29.34
N GLY A 69 -2.19 5.48 -29.08
CA GLY A 69 -2.05 6.88 -29.49
C GLY A 69 -2.86 7.87 -28.65
N ILE A 70 -3.59 7.41 -27.63
CA ILE A 70 -4.43 8.26 -26.78
C ILE A 70 -3.59 8.87 -25.64
N PRO A 71 -3.77 10.17 -25.31
CA PRO A 71 -3.06 10.80 -24.21
C PRO A 71 -3.31 10.07 -22.88
N GLY A 72 -2.24 9.85 -22.11
CA GLY A 72 -2.32 9.13 -20.83
C GLY A 72 -3.25 9.79 -19.78
N GLN A 73 -3.51 11.10 -19.91
CA GLN A 73 -4.45 11.84 -19.05
C GLN A 73 -5.90 11.36 -19.19
N VAL A 74 -6.26 10.72 -20.31
CA VAL A 74 -7.63 10.23 -20.56
C VAL A 74 -7.93 8.99 -19.75
N PHE A 75 -7.04 7.99 -19.78
CA PHE A 75 -7.27 6.69 -19.16
C PHE A 75 -6.65 6.54 -17.78
N LEU A 76 -5.68 7.40 -17.41
CA LEU A 76 -5.01 7.36 -16.10
C LEU A 76 -4.55 5.94 -15.71
N PRO A 77 -3.87 5.21 -16.62
CA PRO A 77 -3.59 3.79 -16.44
C PRO A 77 -2.68 3.51 -15.23
N MET A 78 -1.84 4.48 -14.89
CA MET A 78 -0.91 4.44 -13.76
C MET A 78 -1.60 4.58 -12.40
N HIS A 79 -2.77 5.21 -12.36
CA HIS A 79 -3.53 5.43 -11.12
C HIS A 79 -4.19 4.15 -10.62
N ILE A 80 -4.47 3.19 -11.50
CA ILE A 80 -5.10 1.90 -11.13
C ILE A 80 -4.18 1.09 -10.19
N PRO A 81 -2.91 0.80 -10.54
CA PRO A 81 -2.01 0.07 -9.64
C PRO A 81 -1.75 0.79 -8.30
N ALA A 82 -1.67 2.13 -8.30
CA ALA A 82 -1.47 2.90 -7.07
C ALA A 82 -2.68 2.80 -6.13
N LEU A 83 -3.91 2.96 -6.67
CA LEU A 83 -5.15 2.82 -5.89
C LEU A 83 -5.35 1.38 -5.39
N LEU A 84 -5.12 0.39 -6.25
CA LEU A 84 -5.16 -1.02 -5.87
C LEU A 84 -4.14 -1.32 -4.76
N GLY A 85 -2.95 -0.71 -4.85
CA GLY A 85 -1.92 -0.74 -3.82
C GLY A 85 -2.39 -0.21 -2.47
N GLY A 86 -3.31 0.75 -2.42
CA GLY A 86 -3.87 1.22 -1.16
C GLY A 86 -4.70 0.18 -0.41
N PHE A 87 -5.46 -0.66 -1.14
CA PHE A 87 -6.28 -1.71 -0.56
C PHE A 87 -5.48 -2.98 -0.21
N LEU A 88 -4.43 -3.30 -0.97
CA LEU A 88 -3.60 -4.50 -0.80
C LEU A 88 -2.34 -4.27 0.07
N LEU A 89 -1.83 -3.03 0.03
CA LEU A 89 -0.73 -2.36 0.75
C LEU A 89 -0.75 -2.47 2.25
N GLY A 90 0.30 -2.11 3.02
CA GLY A 90 0.32 -1.24 4.22
C GLY A 90 0.19 0.25 3.87
N SER A 91 -0.26 1.15 4.76
CA SER A 91 -0.43 2.59 4.41
C SER A 91 0.89 3.27 4.00
N GLY A 92 1.99 2.92 4.66
CA GLY A 92 3.33 3.41 4.29
C GLY A 92 3.84 2.79 2.99
N GLU A 93 3.60 1.50 2.79
CA GLU A 93 4.02 0.78 1.58
C GLU A 93 3.25 1.26 0.33
N SER A 94 1.94 1.52 0.46
CA SER A 94 1.11 2.03 -0.64
C SER A 94 1.45 3.48 -1.00
N PHE A 95 1.78 4.31 0.00
CA PHE A 95 2.32 5.65 -0.22
C PHE A 95 3.64 5.57 -1.00
N LEU A 96 4.58 4.75 -0.54
CA LEU A 96 5.88 4.60 -1.18
C LEU A 96 5.75 4.07 -2.60
N LEU A 97 4.87 3.08 -2.81
CA LEU A 97 4.53 2.58 -4.14
C LEU A 97 4.07 3.74 -5.04
N GLY A 98 3.09 4.53 -4.61
CA GLY A 98 2.58 5.66 -5.39
C GLY A 98 3.64 6.73 -5.71
N VAL A 99 4.55 7.00 -4.78
CA VAL A 99 5.65 7.96 -4.97
C VAL A 99 6.72 7.44 -5.93
N VAL A 100 7.07 6.16 -5.84
CA VAL A 100 8.14 5.55 -6.64
C VAL A 100 7.70 5.26 -8.08
N LEU A 101 6.40 5.05 -8.29
CA LEU A 101 5.88 4.54 -9.55
C LEU A 101 6.04 5.51 -10.74
N PRO A 102 5.73 6.82 -10.63
CA PRO A 102 6.01 7.79 -11.71
C PRO A 102 7.47 7.95 -12.12
N PRO A 103 8.44 8.16 -11.19
CA PRO A 103 9.83 8.33 -11.59
C PRO A 103 10.41 7.04 -12.19
N VAL A 104 10.05 5.86 -11.68
CA VAL A 104 10.48 4.59 -12.28
C VAL A 104 9.91 4.44 -13.68
N ASN A 105 8.62 4.74 -13.89
CA ASN A 105 8.06 4.68 -15.24
C ASN A 105 8.66 5.71 -16.19
N PHE A 106 9.02 6.90 -15.70
CA PHE A 106 9.73 7.90 -16.51
C PHE A 106 11.11 7.39 -16.96
N LEU A 107 11.85 6.72 -16.08
CA LEU A 107 13.15 6.13 -16.42
C LEU A 107 13.04 5.00 -17.47
N VAL A 108 11.94 4.25 -17.47
CA VAL A 108 11.73 3.12 -18.39
C VAL A 108 11.08 3.56 -19.71
N SER A 109 10.05 4.38 -19.65
CA SER A 109 9.18 4.71 -20.79
C SER A 109 9.35 6.16 -21.29
N GLY A 110 10.09 7.02 -20.57
CA GLY A 110 10.18 8.46 -20.85
C GLY A 110 8.94 9.26 -20.48
N MET A 111 7.90 8.60 -19.93
CA MET A 111 6.64 9.22 -19.50
C MET A 111 6.31 8.82 -18.06
N PRO A 112 5.67 9.67 -17.24
CA PRO A 112 5.22 11.03 -17.56
C PRO A 112 6.43 11.99 -17.68
N PRO A 113 6.40 12.97 -18.61
CA PRO A 113 7.55 13.84 -18.84
C PRO A 113 7.89 14.69 -17.61
N PHE A 114 9.17 15.00 -17.43
CA PHE A 114 9.61 15.99 -16.44
C PHE A 114 9.08 17.39 -16.83
N PRO A 115 8.53 18.20 -15.90
CA PRO A 115 8.44 17.98 -14.45
C PRO A 115 7.09 17.41 -13.97
N ASN A 116 6.17 17.01 -14.85
CA ASN A 116 4.82 16.58 -14.49
C ASN A 116 4.80 15.34 -13.58
N PHE A 117 5.76 14.42 -13.73
CA PHE A 117 5.81 13.25 -12.86
C PHE A 117 6.01 13.63 -11.38
N LEU A 118 6.64 14.77 -11.07
CA LEU A 118 6.82 15.24 -9.69
C LEU A 118 5.49 15.50 -9.00
N VAL A 119 4.54 16.10 -9.72
CA VAL A 119 3.17 16.30 -9.22
C VAL A 119 2.46 14.95 -9.07
N MET A 120 2.64 14.05 -10.04
CA MET A 120 2.06 12.70 -9.98
C MET A 120 2.59 11.86 -8.82
N MET A 121 3.85 12.05 -8.39
CA MET A 121 4.38 11.39 -7.19
C MET A 121 3.55 11.74 -5.95
N GLY A 122 3.22 13.02 -5.79
CA GLY A 122 2.36 13.49 -4.70
C GLY A 122 0.93 12.97 -4.82
N GLU A 123 0.34 13.08 -6.01
CA GLU A 123 -1.03 12.59 -6.29
C GLU A 123 -1.18 11.09 -6.00
N LEU A 124 -0.33 10.26 -6.61
CA LEU A 124 -0.42 8.80 -6.51
C LEU A 124 0.02 8.28 -5.14
N GLY A 125 1.01 8.92 -4.52
CA GLY A 125 1.36 8.67 -3.13
C GLY A 125 0.15 8.89 -2.22
N MET A 126 -0.56 10.01 -2.41
CA MET A 126 -1.75 10.33 -1.63
C MET A 126 -2.94 9.43 -1.94
N TYR A 127 -3.12 8.98 -3.18
CA TYR A 127 -4.08 7.93 -3.53
C TYR A 127 -3.82 6.65 -2.75
N GLY A 128 -2.58 6.16 -2.77
CA GLY A 128 -2.18 4.97 -2.04
C GLY A 128 -2.35 5.13 -0.54
N LEU A 129 -1.98 6.27 0.04
CA LEU A 129 -2.12 6.54 1.47
C LEU A 129 -3.58 6.64 1.91
N ALA A 130 -4.37 7.49 1.23
CA ALA A 130 -5.75 7.80 1.59
C ALA A 130 -6.67 6.58 1.48
N SER A 131 -6.64 5.87 0.35
CA SER A 131 -7.47 4.67 0.15
C SER A 131 -7.17 3.62 1.23
N SER A 132 -5.89 3.50 1.58
CA SER A 132 -5.42 2.58 2.62
C SER A 132 -5.87 2.95 4.03
N LEU A 133 -5.78 4.24 4.35
CA LEU A 133 -6.23 4.79 5.62
C LEU A 133 -7.75 4.65 5.77
N PHE A 134 -8.50 5.01 4.73
CA PHE A 134 -9.97 4.93 4.72
C PHE A 134 -10.46 3.49 4.84
N PHE A 135 -9.87 2.58 4.06
CA PHE A 135 -10.28 1.19 4.07
C PHE A 135 -9.96 0.47 5.39
N ARG A 136 -8.78 0.71 5.99
CA ARG A 136 -8.32 -0.09 7.14
C ARG A 136 -8.48 0.56 8.49
N ARG A 137 -8.22 1.87 8.56
CA ARG A 137 -8.30 2.60 9.83
C ARG A 137 -9.71 3.13 10.07
N LEU A 138 -10.33 3.73 9.05
CA LEU A 138 -11.71 4.21 9.14
C LEU A 138 -12.76 3.12 8.84
N ARG A 139 -12.33 1.95 8.34
CA ARG A 139 -13.18 0.80 8.01
C ARG A 139 -14.32 1.15 7.05
N TRP A 140 -14.06 2.08 6.14
CA TRP A 140 -14.99 2.39 5.06
C TRP A 140 -15.05 1.23 4.05
N GLY A 141 -16.18 1.12 3.34
CA GLY A 141 -16.27 0.21 2.19
C GLY A 141 -15.26 0.54 1.10
N ILE A 142 -15.06 -0.39 0.16
CA ILE A 142 -14.08 -0.22 -0.93
C ILE A 142 -14.41 0.99 -1.80
N VAL A 143 -15.68 1.13 -2.22
CA VAL A 143 -16.14 2.24 -3.09
C VAL A 143 -16.02 3.62 -2.41
N PRO A 144 -16.53 3.86 -1.19
CA PRO A 144 -16.35 5.16 -0.54
C PRO A 144 -14.89 5.49 -0.22
N SER A 145 -14.08 4.49 0.13
CA SER A 145 -12.63 4.68 0.31
C SER A 145 -11.93 5.10 -0.97
N LEU A 146 -12.30 4.47 -2.09
CA LEU A 146 -11.77 4.78 -3.42
C LEU A 146 -12.12 6.20 -3.83
N PHE A 147 -13.39 6.59 -3.69
CA PHE A 147 -13.85 7.93 -4.05
C PHE A 147 -13.19 9.02 -3.21
N GLY A 148 -13.10 8.81 -1.89
CA GLY A 148 -12.39 9.73 -1.00
C GLY A 148 -10.91 9.86 -1.36
N ALA A 149 -10.24 8.76 -1.71
CA ALA A 149 -8.84 8.79 -2.10
C ALA A 149 -8.62 9.56 -3.41
N MET A 150 -9.49 9.33 -4.40
CA MET A 150 -9.48 10.07 -5.68
C MET A 150 -9.60 11.57 -5.45
N LEU A 151 -10.56 12.01 -4.61
CA LEU A 151 -10.71 13.44 -4.31
C LEU A 151 -9.46 14.02 -3.64
N LEU A 152 -8.89 13.33 -2.66
CA LEU A 152 -7.72 13.83 -1.95
C LEU A 152 -6.48 13.94 -2.85
N GLY A 153 -6.19 12.94 -3.69
CA GLY A 153 -5.06 13.09 -4.59
C GLY A 153 -5.32 14.12 -5.69
N ARG A 154 -6.57 14.37 -6.11
CA ARG A 154 -6.87 15.52 -7.00
C ARG A 154 -6.55 16.85 -6.34
N VAL A 155 -6.88 17.03 -5.06
CA VAL A 155 -6.50 18.23 -4.30
C VAL A 155 -4.98 18.40 -4.27
N VAL A 156 -4.25 17.30 -4.03
CA VAL A 156 -2.78 17.29 -4.01
C VAL A 156 -2.20 17.59 -5.39
N ALA A 157 -2.81 17.08 -6.46
CA ALA A 157 -2.41 17.37 -7.83
C ALA A 157 -2.61 18.85 -8.18
N ILE A 158 -3.76 19.44 -7.82
CA ILE A 158 -4.04 20.87 -8.04
C ILE A 158 -3.00 21.72 -7.32
N PHE A 159 -2.72 21.40 -6.04
CA PHE A 159 -1.70 22.11 -5.27
C PHE A 159 -0.29 21.92 -5.86
N GLY A 160 0.04 20.69 -6.28
CA GLY A 160 1.34 20.38 -6.89
C GLY A 160 1.56 21.13 -8.20
N TYR A 161 0.55 21.19 -9.08
CA TYR A 161 0.65 21.98 -10.31
C TYR A 161 0.68 23.48 -10.05
N PHE A 162 -0.04 23.96 -9.03
CA PHE A 162 0.03 25.37 -8.61
C PHE A 162 1.46 25.76 -8.21
N VAL A 163 2.10 24.97 -7.35
CA VAL A 163 3.50 25.17 -6.95
C VAL A 163 4.44 25.03 -8.16
N LEU A 164 4.23 24.03 -9.01
CA LEU A 164 5.08 23.76 -10.16
C LEU A 164 5.05 24.92 -11.18
N PHE A 165 3.87 25.44 -11.52
CA PHE A 165 3.75 26.56 -12.46
C PHE A 165 4.26 27.87 -11.86
N ALA A 166 4.10 28.08 -10.56
CA ALA A 166 4.69 29.21 -9.85
C ALA A 166 6.24 29.20 -9.95
N ILE A 167 6.87 28.04 -9.80
CA ILE A 167 8.33 27.89 -9.93
C ILE A 167 8.79 28.08 -11.39
N LEU A 168 8.01 27.59 -12.36
CA LEU A 168 8.35 27.68 -13.79
C LEU A 168 8.03 29.03 -14.44
N GLY A 169 7.37 29.95 -13.71
CA GLY A 169 6.93 31.25 -14.25
C GLY A 169 5.91 31.12 -15.39
N ARG A 170 5.10 30.05 -15.40
CA ARG A 170 4.04 29.87 -16.41
C ARG A 170 2.69 30.34 -15.88
N ASP A 171 1.85 30.84 -16.79
CA ASP A 171 0.48 31.23 -16.47
C ASP A 171 -0.33 30.03 -15.95
N PHE A 172 -0.94 30.21 -14.77
CA PHE A 172 -1.76 29.19 -14.12
C PHE A 172 -3.20 29.27 -14.62
N GLY A 173 -3.50 28.57 -15.70
CA GLY A 173 -4.85 28.39 -16.21
C GLY A 173 -5.67 27.45 -15.33
N VAL A 174 -6.21 27.94 -14.20
CA VAL A 174 -7.04 27.16 -13.26
C VAL A 174 -8.12 26.37 -14.00
N LEU A 175 -8.79 27.03 -14.95
CA LEU A 175 -9.92 26.45 -15.69
C LEU A 175 -9.46 25.28 -16.58
N SER A 176 -8.37 25.45 -17.32
CA SER A 176 -7.80 24.38 -18.16
C SER A 176 -7.31 23.19 -17.34
N LEU A 177 -6.80 23.45 -16.15
CA LEU A 177 -6.28 22.43 -15.25
C LEU A 177 -7.43 21.59 -14.66
N LEU A 178 -8.50 22.26 -14.22
CA LEU A 178 -9.73 21.58 -13.77
C LEU A 178 -10.38 20.78 -14.90
N GLN A 179 -10.41 21.30 -16.13
CA GLN A 179 -10.92 20.55 -17.29
C GLN A 179 -10.09 19.29 -17.55
N SER A 180 -8.76 19.38 -17.50
CA SER A 180 -7.87 18.22 -17.65
C SER A 180 -8.07 17.18 -16.54
N LEU A 181 -8.17 17.62 -15.27
CA LEU A 181 -8.24 16.73 -14.11
C LEU A 181 -9.61 16.09 -13.84
N PHE A 182 -10.68 16.67 -14.36
CA PHE A 182 -12.04 16.16 -14.17
C PHE A 182 -12.68 15.71 -15.47
N VAL A 183 -12.73 16.55 -16.50
CA VAL A 183 -13.48 16.27 -17.73
C VAL A 183 -12.74 15.28 -18.62
N VAL A 184 -11.46 15.55 -18.93
CA VAL A 184 -10.65 14.68 -19.81
C VAL A 184 -10.43 13.31 -19.16
N SER A 185 -10.33 13.28 -17.84
CA SER A 185 -10.11 12.07 -17.05
C SER A 185 -11.35 11.20 -16.79
N LEU A 186 -12.55 11.64 -17.18
CA LEU A 186 -13.79 10.89 -16.91
C LEU A 186 -13.72 9.41 -17.34
N PRO A 187 -13.19 9.08 -18.53
CA PRO A 187 -13.07 7.68 -18.95
C PRO A 187 -12.17 6.88 -18.01
N GLY A 188 -11.04 7.43 -17.60
CA GLY A 188 -10.13 6.81 -16.64
C GLY A 188 -10.77 6.62 -15.27
N ILE A 189 -11.52 7.60 -14.77
CA ILE A 189 -12.23 7.50 -13.49
C ILE A 189 -13.28 6.38 -13.55
N ALA A 190 -14.04 6.30 -14.64
CA ALA A 190 -15.02 5.23 -14.85
C ALA A 190 -14.35 3.83 -14.81
N ILE A 191 -13.21 3.67 -15.49
CA ILE A 191 -12.45 2.42 -15.47
C ILE A 191 -11.96 2.12 -14.05
N GLN A 192 -11.44 3.11 -13.32
CA GLN A 192 -10.95 2.93 -11.95
C GLN A 192 -12.07 2.48 -11.00
N LEU A 193 -13.26 3.06 -11.11
CA LEU A 193 -14.42 2.72 -10.28
C LEU A 193 -14.94 1.30 -10.52
N VAL A 194 -14.70 0.71 -11.69
CA VAL A 194 -15.07 -0.68 -11.98
C VAL A 194 -13.92 -1.64 -11.65
N ALA A 195 -12.72 -1.34 -12.18
CA ALA A 195 -11.56 -2.23 -12.11
C ALA A 195 -11.01 -2.35 -10.68
N VAL A 196 -10.85 -1.24 -9.95
CA VAL A 196 -10.22 -1.28 -8.62
C VAL A 196 -11.10 -2.05 -7.61
N PRO A 197 -12.41 -1.77 -7.48
CA PRO A 197 -13.25 -2.55 -6.56
C PRO A 197 -13.42 -4.01 -6.99
N GLY A 198 -13.55 -4.28 -8.30
CA GLY A 198 -13.66 -5.64 -8.81
C GLY A 198 -12.43 -6.49 -8.50
N LEU A 199 -11.23 -5.95 -8.75
CA LEU A 199 -9.97 -6.64 -8.43
C LEU A 199 -9.77 -6.81 -6.93
N THR A 200 -10.06 -5.77 -6.14
CA THR A 200 -9.89 -5.80 -4.69
C THR A 200 -10.80 -6.84 -4.04
N THR A 201 -12.09 -6.87 -4.40
CA THR A 201 -13.03 -7.86 -3.86
C THR A 201 -12.64 -9.28 -4.25
N LEU A 202 -12.25 -9.52 -5.50
CA LEU A 202 -11.79 -10.82 -5.96
C LEU A 202 -10.57 -11.32 -5.17
N ILE A 203 -9.56 -10.47 -4.98
CA ILE A 203 -8.34 -10.84 -4.26
C ILE A 203 -8.65 -11.12 -2.78
N LEU A 204 -9.41 -10.24 -2.12
CA LEU A 204 -9.76 -10.40 -0.70
C LEU A 204 -10.61 -11.65 -0.46
N ASN A 205 -11.58 -11.94 -1.34
CA ASN A 205 -12.40 -13.15 -1.23
C ASN A 205 -11.57 -14.42 -1.42
N ARG A 206 -10.60 -14.41 -2.34
CA ARG A 206 -9.67 -15.54 -2.55
C ARG A 206 -8.75 -15.75 -1.35
N GLU A 207 -8.36 -14.69 -0.66
CA GLU A 207 -7.58 -14.78 0.57
C GLU A 207 -8.42 -15.33 1.72
N ALA A 208 -9.67 -14.88 1.86
CA ALA A 208 -10.60 -15.44 2.85
C ALA A 208 -10.80 -16.94 2.63
N ALA A 209 -11.04 -17.38 1.39
CA ALA A 209 -11.24 -18.79 1.05
C ALA A 209 -10.01 -19.69 1.27
N ARG A 210 -8.78 -19.15 1.23
CA ARG A 210 -7.56 -19.93 1.53
C ARG A 210 -7.28 -20.10 3.02
N ASN A 211 -7.88 -19.25 3.86
CA ASN A 211 -7.66 -19.23 5.30
C ASN A 211 -8.78 -19.96 6.08
N LEU A 212 -9.79 -20.48 5.38
CA LEU A 212 -10.82 -21.39 5.88
C LEU A 212 -10.39 -22.84 5.63
#